data_AF-A0A183G811-F1
#
_entry.id   AF-A0A183G811-F1
#
_cell.length_a   1.000
_cell.length_b   1.000
_cell.length_c   1.000
_cell.angle_alpha   90.00
_cell.angle_beta   90.00
_cell.angle_gamma   90.00
#
_symmetry.space_group_name_H-M   'P 1'
#
loop_
_entity.id
_entity.type
_entity.pdbx_description
1 polymer ?
#
loop_
_entity_poly.entity_id
_entity_poly.type
_entity_poly.pdbx_seq_one_letter_code
_entity_poly.pdbx_strand_id
1 'polypeptide(L)'
;MSTIGATKAQITKTVNTLRKALEEAERQLAPAPDGGRVSPDESTRCRREFNINYHAQYIRSLIKRLEDRWEGAHALAEGQTSLEEEASVLGDLQSHWDANACDQLMADAKRLLARVNGRSG
;
A
#
# COMPACT_ATOMS: atom_id res chain seq x y z
N MET A 1 -16.50 -20.52 4.84
CA MET A 1 -15.84 -19.24 5.17
C MET A 1 -16.73 -18.15 4.59
N SER A 2 -17.19 -17.18 5.38
CA SER A 2 -18.10 -16.12 4.88
C SER A 2 -17.37 -15.20 3.89
N THR A 3 -18.07 -14.72 2.86
CA THR A 3 -17.54 -13.79 1.84
C THR A 3 -16.96 -12.53 2.49
N ILE A 4 -17.60 -12.01 3.54
CA ILE A 4 -17.12 -10.87 4.34
C ILE A 4 -15.76 -11.18 4.98
N GLY A 5 -15.63 -12.37 5.57
CA GLY A 5 -14.38 -12.83 6.19
C GLY A 5 -13.25 -12.98 5.16
N ALA A 6 -13.57 -13.44 3.94
CA ALA A 6 -12.60 -13.51 2.86
C ALA A 6 -12.14 -12.12 2.41
N THR A 7 -13.05 -11.15 2.28
CA THR A 7 -12.72 -9.75 1.98
C THR A 7 -11.84 -9.13 3.05
N LYS A 8 -12.20 -9.27 4.33
CA LYS A 8 -11.38 -8.81 5.48
C LYS A 8 -9.96 -9.39 5.45
N ALA A 9 -9.83 -10.69 5.17
CA ALA A 9 -8.53 -11.36 5.07
C ALA A 9 -7.69 -10.83 3.88
N GLN A 10 -8.31 -10.56 2.74
CA GLN A 10 -7.64 -9.99 1.58
C GLN A 10 -7.17 -8.54 1.83
N ILE A 11 -7.98 -7.72 2.52
CA ILE A 11 -7.58 -6.38 2.96
C ILE A 11 -6.35 -6.49 3.87
N THR A 12 -6.41 -7.29 4.92
CA THR A 12 -5.28 -7.47 5.86
C THR A 12 -4.01 -7.94 5.15
N LYS A 13 -4.12 -8.87 4.20
CA LYS A 13 -2.97 -9.36 3.43
C LYS A 13 -2.33 -8.24 2.60
N THR A 14 -3.14 -7.45 1.90
CA THR A 14 -2.65 -6.34 1.07
C THR A 14 -2.03 -5.25 1.93
N VAL A 15 -2.67 -4.87 3.04
CA VAL A 15 -2.15 -3.91 4.03
C VAL A 15 -0.78 -4.33 4.57
N ASN A 16 -0.65 -5.58 5.03
CA ASN A 16 0.62 -6.08 5.56
C ASN A 16 1.72 -6.13 4.51
N THR A 17 1.36 -6.40 3.25
CA THR A 17 2.31 -6.38 2.13
C THR A 17 2.73 -4.94 1.83
N LEU A 18 1.79 -3.99 1.84
CA LEU A 18 2.06 -2.58 1.60
C LEU A 18 2.97 -1.98 2.68
N ARG A 19 2.71 -2.28 3.97
CA ARG A 19 3.60 -1.85 5.08
C ARG A 19 5.04 -2.28 4.85
N LYS A 20 5.27 -3.56 4.55
CA LYS A 20 6.62 -4.09 4.27
C LYS A 20 7.25 -3.43 3.05
N ALA A 21 6.48 -3.20 2.00
CA ALA A 21 6.97 -2.53 0.79
C ALA A 21 7.38 -1.08 1.07
N LEU A 22 6.64 -0.36 1.92
CA LEU A 22 6.99 0.99 2.34
C LEU A 22 8.26 1.02 3.17
N GLU A 23 8.39 0.14 4.17
CA GLU A 23 9.59 0.05 5.01
C GLU A 23 10.85 -0.22 4.15
N GLU A 24 10.75 -1.13 3.19
CA GLU A 24 11.86 -1.45 2.29
C GLU A 24 12.18 -0.28 1.35
N ALA A 25 11.16 0.39 0.79
CA ALA A 25 11.37 1.56 -0.06
C ALA A 25 11.99 2.73 0.73
N GLU A 26 11.56 2.96 1.98
CA GLU A 26 12.17 3.98 2.85
C GLU A 26 13.62 3.67 3.18
N ARG A 27 13.94 2.40 3.47
CA ARG A 27 15.32 1.95 3.70
C ARG A 27 16.22 2.21 2.49
N GLN A 28 15.72 2.01 1.28
CA GLN A 28 16.50 2.28 0.06
C GLN A 28 16.64 3.77 -0.26
N LEU A 29 15.68 4.59 0.19
CA LEU A 29 15.74 6.05 0.06
C LEU A 29 16.65 6.71 1.10
N ALA A 30 17.00 6.00 2.18
CA ALA A 30 17.89 6.50 3.21
C ALA A 30 19.32 6.69 2.66
N PRO A 31 19.97 7.82 2.96
CA PRO A 31 21.37 8.01 2.61
C PRO A 31 22.23 6.96 3.34
N ALA A 32 23.30 6.49 2.70
CA ALA A 32 24.26 5.61 3.36
C ALA A 32 24.90 6.34 4.56
N PRO A 33 25.20 5.64 5.67
CA PRO A 33 25.92 6.25 6.79
C PRO A 33 27.24 6.84 6.28
N ASP A 34 27.52 8.07 6.70
CA ASP A 34 28.65 8.90 6.28
C ASP A 34 29.97 8.29 6.81
N GLY A 35 30.38 7.18 6.20
CA GLY A 35 31.55 6.38 6.55
C GLY A 35 32.52 6.35 5.39
N GLY A 36 33.05 7.52 5.02
CA GLY A 36 34.08 7.67 4.00
C GLY A 36 33.50 7.96 2.60
N ARG A 37 33.82 9.15 2.09
CA ARG A 37 33.52 9.58 0.71
C ARG A 37 34.14 8.61 -0.30
N VAL A 38 33.43 7.55 -0.63
CA VAL A 38 33.58 6.85 -1.91
C VAL A 38 32.34 7.22 -2.70
N SER A 39 32.52 8.03 -3.73
CA SER A 39 31.44 8.27 -4.70
C SER A 39 30.99 6.91 -5.20
N PRO A 40 29.70 6.54 -5.10
CA PRO A 40 29.24 5.25 -5.59
C PRO A 40 29.52 5.17 -7.08
N ASP A 41 30.12 4.06 -7.50
CA ASP A 41 30.32 3.71 -8.91
C ASP A 41 28.98 3.81 -9.67
N GLU A 42 29.00 4.18 -10.96
CA GLU A 42 27.78 4.34 -11.76
C GLU A 42 26.92 3.07 -11.77
N SER A 43 27.51 1.88 -11.74
CA SER A 43 26.79 0.61 -11.65
C SER A 43 25.98 0.49 -10.35
N THR A 44 26.54 1.01 -9.25
CA THR A 44 25.87 1.04 -7.94
C THR A 44 24.74 2.07 -7.91
N ARG A 45 24.91 3.22 -8.59
CA ARG A 45 23.86 4.24 -8.73
C ARG A 45 22.69 3.72 -9.58
N CYS A 46 22.96 3.20 -10.78
CA CYS A 46 21.96 2.61 -11.66
C CYS A 46 21.17 1.49 -10.99
N ARG A 47 21.84 0.62 -10.23
CA ARG A 47 21.16 -0.47 -9.50
C ARG A 47 20.23 0.05 -8.41
N ARG A 48 20.60 1.11 -7.68
CA ARG A 48 19.74 1.74 -6.68
C ARG A 48 18.51 2.38 -7.31
N GLU A 49 18.69 3.13 -8.40
CA GLU A 49 17.58 3.78 -9.11
C GLU A 49 16.59 2.76 -9.69
N PHE A 50 17.09 1.67 -10.28
CA PHE A 50 16.24 0.56 -10.74
C PHE A 50 15.42 -0.04 -9.60
N ASN A 51 16.03 -0.27 -8.44
CA ASN A 51 15.36 -0.87 -7.29
C ASN A 51 14.30 0.07 -6.70
N ILE A 52 14.60 1.37 -6.59
CA ILE A 52 13.64 2.40 -6.17
C ILE A 52 12.42 2.44 -7.11
N ASN A 53 12.66 2.41 -8.43
CA ASN A 53 11.58 2.41 -9.42
C ASN A 53 10.73 1.13 -9.36
N TYR A 54 11.36 -0.03 -9.16
CA TYR A 54 10.65 -1.30 -8.95
C TYR A 54 9.72 -1.23 -7.74
N HIS A 55 10.25 -0.78 -6.59
CA HIS A 55 9.45 -0.64 -5.37
C HIS A 55 8.32 0.37 -5.53
N ALA A 56 8.56 1.49 -6.23
CA ALA A 56 7.51 2.46 -6.52
C ALA A 56 6.37 1.86 -7.35
N GLN A 57 6.67 1.10 -8.40
CA GLN A 57 5.63 0.43 -9.20
C GLN A 57 4.89 -0.64 -8.39
N TYR A 58 5.61 -1.39 -7.55
CA TYR A 58 5.00 -2.39 -6.69
C TYR A 58 4.04 -1.76 -5.67
N ILE A 59 4.46 -0.68 -5.01
CA ILE A 59 3.62 0.09 -4.06
C ILE A 59 2.38 0.63 -4.77
N ARG A 60 2.50 1.20 -5.98
CA ARG A 60 1.33 1.64 -6.79
C ARG A 60 0.34 0.51 -7.03
N SER A 61 0.84 -0.68 -7.39
CA SER A 61 -0.02 -1.84 -7.61
C SER A 61 -0.75 -2.29 -6.35
N LEU A 62 -0.13 -2.15 -5.17
CA LEU A 62 -0.74 -2.50 -3.89
C LEU A 62 -1.79 -1.49 -3.46
N ILE A 63 -1.56 -0.19 -3.70
CA ILE A 63 -2.57 0.86 -3.48
C ILE A 63 -3.81 0.56 -4.33
N LYS A 64 -3.62 0.34 -5.64
CA LYS A 64 -4.74 0.03 -6.54
C LYS A 64 -5.51 -1.21 -6.09
N ARG A 65 -4.81 -2.28 -5.71
CA ARG A 65 -5.47 -3.48 -5.18
C ARG A 65 -6.27 -3.21 -3.90
N LEU A 66 -5.83 -2.28 -3.06
CA LEU A 66 -6.54 -1.94 -1.84
C LEU A 66 -7.81 -1.12 -2.17
N GLU A 67 -7.71 -0.18 -3.12
CA GLU A 67 -8.84 0.58 -3.68
C GLU A 67 -9.87 -0.37 -4.33
N ASP A 68 -9.45 -1.28 -5.21
CA ASP A 68 -10.31 -2.29 -5.85
C ASP A 68 -11.04 -3.18 -4.82
N ARG A 69 -10.39 -3.45 -3.68
CA ARG A 69 -10.97 -4.26 -2.59
C ARG A 69 -12.00 -3.48 -1.78
N TRP A 70 -11.82 -2.17 -1.66
CA TRP A 70 -12.81 -1.31 -1.04
C TRP A 70 -14.05 -1.15 -1.94
N GLU A 71 -13.86 -0.98 -3.25
CA GLU A 71 -14.96 -0.97 -4.22
C GLU A 71 -15.73 -2.30 -4.20
N GLY A 72 -15.01 -3.44 -4.19
CA GLY A 72 -15.64 -4.75 -4.05
C GLY A 72 -16.36 -4.97 -2.71
N ALA A 73 -15.92 -4.30 -1.63
CA ALA A 73 -16.62 -4.31 -0.34
C ALA A 73 -17.95 -3.55 -0.40
N HIS A 74 -17.99 -2.40 -1.09
CA HIS A 74 -19.22 -1.68 -1.36
C HIS A 74 -20.19 -2.51 -2.21
N ALA A 75 -19.74 -3.09 -3.32
CA ALA A 75 -20.59 -3.94 -4.17
C ALA A 75 -21.14 -5.16 -3.41
N LEU A 76 -20.36 -5.72 -2.47
CA LEU A 76 -20.83 -6.80 -1.59
C LEU A 76 -21.94 -6.32 -0.65
N ALA A 77 -21.81 -5.12 -0.10
CA ALA A 77 -22.82 -4.53 0.79
C ALA A 77 -24.11 -4.20 0.01
N GLU A 78 -24.01 -3.54 -1.14
CA GLU A 78 -25.15 -3.20 -2.01
C GLU A 78 -25.90 -4.46 -2.51
N GLY A 79 -25.21 -5.60 -2.57
CA GLY A 79 -25.81 -6.89 -2.93
C GLY A 79 -26.59 -7.58 -1.82
N GLN A 80 -26.71 -6.99 -0.62
CA GLN A 80 -27.50 -7.57 0.47
C GLN A 80 -29.01 -7.45 0.21
N THR A 81 -29.78 -8.30 0.90
CA THR A 81 -31.23 -8.40 0.70
C THR A 81 -32.05 -7.28 1.32
N SER A 82 -31.44 -6.48 2.20
CA SER A 82 -32.06 -5.34 2.85
C SER A 82 -31.05 -4.24 3.15
N LEU A 83 -31.55 -3.00 3.31
CA LEU A 83 -30.71 -1.85 3.67
C LEU A 83 -30.05 -1.99 5.05
N GLU A 84 -30.68 -2.72 5.98
CA GLU A 84 -30.12 -2.97 7.31
C GLU A 84 -28.92 -3.93 7.23
N GLU A 85 -29.04 -5.00 6.44
CA GLU A 85 -27.94 -5.93 6.19
C GLU A 85 -26.81 -5.27 5.42
N GLU A 86 -27.12 -4.48 4.40
CA GLU A 86 -26.14 -3.65 3.66
C GLU A 86 -25.36 -2.75 4.62
N ALA A 87 -26.06 -1.96 5.45
CA ALA A 87 -25.44 -1.06 6.40
C ALA A 87 -24.60 -1.82 7.43
N SER A 88 -25.07 -2.97 7.91
CA SER A 88 -24.34 -3.82 8.83
C SER A 88 -23.06 -4.35 8.20
N VAL A 89 -23.11 -4.88 6.96
CA VAL A 89 -21.95 -5.42 6.24
C VAL A 89 -20.93 -4.33 5.95
N LEU A 90 -21.39 -3.16 5.48
CA LEU A 90 -20.51 -2.03 5.18
C LEU A 90 -19.85 -1.50 6.45
N GLY A 91 -20.61 -1.35 7.55
CA GLY A 91 -20.06 -0.94 8.84
C GLY A 91 -19.01 -1.91 9.38
N ASP A 92 -19.23 -3.21 9.18
CA ASP A 92 -18.30 -4.28 9.56
C ASP A 92 -16.97 -4.21 8.79
N LEU A 93 -17.05 -3.87 7.49
CA LEU A 93 -15.90 -3.75 6.59
C LEU A 93 -15.16 -2.42 6.83
N GLN A 94 -15.89 -1.33 7.06
CA GLN A 94 -15.34 -0.03 7.45
C GLN A 94 -14.58 -0.12 8.76
N SER A 95 -15.17 -0.76 9.79
CA SER A 95 -14.49 -0.95 11.08
C SER A 95 -13.18 -1.74 10.92
N HIS A 96 -13.15 -2.73 10.02
CA HIS A 96 -11.94 -3.49 9.72
C HIS A 96 -10.92 -2.66 8.93
N TRP A 97 -11.38 -1.80 8.01
CA TRP A 97 -10.55 -0.86 7.27
C TRP A 97 -9.85 0.13 8.21
N ASP A 98 -10.62 0.73 9.12
CA ASP A 98 -10.14 1.70 10.10
C ASP A 98 -9.18 1.07 11.09
N ALA A 99 -9.48 -0.14 11.59
CA ALA A 99 -8.60 -0.89 12.47
C ALA A 99 -7.23 -1.21 11.83
N ASN A 100 -7.17 -1.26 10.50
CA ASN A 100 -5.92 -1.44 9.75
C ASN A 100 -5.26 -0.11 9.36
N ALA A 101 -5.86 1.03 9.70
CA ALA A 101 -5.42 2.38 9.32
C ALA A 101 -5.15 2.48 7.81
N CYS A 102 -6.03 1.89 6.99
CA CYS A 102 -5.84 1.78 5.55
C CYS A 102 -5.68 3.15 4.87
N ASP A 103 -6.47 4.16 5.26
CA ASP A 103 -6.37 5.51 4.69
C ASP A 103 -5.03 6.16 4.98
N GLN A 104 -4.56 6.09 6.22
CA GLN A 104 -3.26 6.60 6.62
C GLN A 104 -2.14 5.90 5.85
N LEU A 105 -2.20 4.57 5.74
CA LEU A 105 -1.20 3.78 5.02
C LEU A 105 -1.16 4.13 3.53
N MET A 106 -2.32 4.31 2.88
CA MET A 106 -2.38 4.75 1.49
C MET A 106 -1.85 6.17 1.32
N ALA A 107 -2.13 7.08 2.26
CA ALA A 107 -1.62 8.45 2.23
C ALA A 107 -0.09 8.48 2.35
N ASP A 108 0.48 7.70 3.28
CA ASP A 108 1.92 7.58 3.44
C ASP A 108 2.57 6.94 2.20
N ALA A 109 1.93 5.94 1.60
CA ALA A 109 2.38 5.34 0.35
C ALA A 109 2.38 6.33 -0.83
N LYS A 110 1.30 7.10 -0.99
CA LYS A 110 1.19 8.15 -2.02
C LYS A 110 2.26 9.23 -1.80
N ARG A 111 2.54 9.61 -0.54
CA ARG A 111 3.61 10.56 -0.19
C ARG A 111 4.99 10.03 -0.55
N LEU A 112 5.28 8.76 -0.28
CA LEU A 112 6.55 8.14 -0.67
C LEU A 112 6.73 8.15 -2.19
N LEU A 113 5.69 7.79 -2.95
CA LEU A 113 5.73 7.81 -4.42
C LEU A 113 5.99 9.21 -4.98
N ALA A 114 5.42 10.25 -4.37
CA ALA A 114 5.70 11.64 -4.75
C ALA A 114 7.18 12.01 -4.52
N ARG A 115 7.77 11.57 -3.39
CA ARG A 115 9.20 11.77 -3.11
C ARG A 115 10.11 11.06 -4.10
N VAL A 116 9.73 9.86 -4.55
CA VAL A 116 10.48 9.11 -5.58
C VAL A 116 10.43 9.84 -6.92
N ASN A 117 9.24 10.23 -7.38
CA ASN A 117 9.08 10.93 -8.65
C ASN A 117 9.80 12.29 -8.69
N GLY A 118 9.81 13.02 -7.57
CA GLY A 118 10.51 14.31 -7.46
C GLY A 118 12.04 14.22 -7.48
N ARG A 119 12.63 13.02 -7.37
CA ARG A 119 14.10 12.82 -7.48
C ARG A 119 14.55 12.44 -8.89
N SER A 120 13.62 12.07 -9.77
CA SER A 120 13.93 11.64 -11.15
C SER A 120 13.92 12.80 -12.17
N GLY A 121 13.77 14.05 -11.70
CA GLY A 121 13.77 15.26 -12.52
C GLY A 121 15.00 16.13 -12.30
#